data_AF-A0A948YHK3-F1
#
_entry.id   AF-A0A948YHK3-F1
#
_cell.length_a   1.000
_cell.length_b   1.000
_cell.length_c   1.000
_cell.angle_alpha   90.00
_cell.angle_beta   90.00
_cell.angle_gamma   90.00
#
_symmetry.space_group_name_H-M   'P 1'
#
loop_
_entity.id
_entity.type
_entity.pdbx_description
1 polymer ?
#
loop_
_entity_poly.entity_id
_entity_poly.type
_entity_poly.pdbx_seq_one_letter_code
_entity_poly.pdbx_strand_id
1 'polypeptide(L)'
;MEKELKFRPGDTVRVYVKIKEKDKERIQAFEGIVIRKKKGPQGSFTVRKVSYGVGVERTFPLNFPGIDRIEARKRGRVRRARLYYLRKSR
;
A
#
# COMPACT_ATOMS: atom_id res chain seq x y z
N MET A 1 -19.68 -5.74 -3.89
CA MET A 1 -18.97 -6.89 -3.28
C MET A 1 -17.75 -6.36 -2.55
N GLU A 2 -17.91 -6.08 -1.26
CA GLU A 2 -16.86 -5.53 -0.39
C GLU A 2 -15.71 -6.53 -0.29
N LYS A 3 -14.61 -6.30 -1.02
CA LYS A 3 -13.34 -6.92 -0.68
C LYS A 3 -12.89 -6.30 0.63
N GLU A 4 -13.27 -6.91 1.75
CA GLU A 4 -12.74 -6.51 3.05
C GLU A 4 -11.22 -6.75 3.04
N LEU A 5 -10.47 -5.67 2.86
CA LEU A 5 -9.02 -5.72 2.85
C LEU A 5 -8.52 -5.96 4.28
N LYS A 6 -8.25 -7.23 4.62
CA LYS A 6 -7.77 -7.71 5.93
C LYS A 6 -6.30 -7.38 6.22
N PHE A 7 -5.92 -6.10 6.10
CA PHE A 7 -4.62 -5.59 6.55
C PHE A 7 -4.78 -4.31 7.36
N ARG A 8 -3.81 -4.04 8.22
CA ARG A 8 -3.76 -2.84 9.08
C ARG A 8 -2.40 -2.14 8.97
N PRO A 9 -2.28 -0.90 9.49
CA PRO A 9 -0.97 -0.28 9.65
C PRO A 9 0.01 -1.22 10.37
N GLY A 10 1.23 -1.31 9.85
CA GLY A 10 2.29 -2.23 10.29
C GLY A 10 2.43 -3.48 9.44
N ASP A 11 1.37 -3.92 8.75
CA ASP A 11 1.45 -5.08 7.89
C ASP A 11 2.24 -4.77 6.61
N THR A 12 2.95 -5.78 6.09
CA THR A 12 3.56 -5.73 4.76
C THR A 12 2.58 -6.26 3.75
N VAL A 13 2.32 -5.46 2.72
CA VAL A 13 1.39 -5.79 1.63
C VAL A 13 2.09 -5.66 0.29
N ARG A 14 1.67 -6.48 -0.67
CA ARG A 14 2.03 -6.36 -2.08
C ARG A 14 0.80 -5.91 -2.86
N VAL A 15 0.86 -4.71 -3.43
CA VAL A 15 -0.22 -4.10 -4.23
C VAL A 15 0.12 -4.27 -5.70
N TYR A 16 -0.75 -4.91 -6.46
CA TYR A 16 -0.61 -5.06 -7.91
C TYR A 16 -1.40 -3.95 -8.60
N VAL A 17 -0.71 -3.11 -9.35
CA VAL A 17 -1.27 -1.91 -9.98
C VAL A 17 -1.14 -2.05 -11.49
N LYS A 18 -2.24 -1.79 -12.20
CA LYS A 18 -2.26 -1.68 -13.66
C LYS A 18 -1.63 -0.34 -14.06
N ILE A 19 -0.60 -0.40 -14.88
CA ILE A 19 0.07 0.76 -15.46
C ILE A 19 -0.20 0.73 -16.95
N LYS A 20 -0.81 1.79 -17.46
CA LYS A 20 -1.08 1.98 -18.89
C LYS A 20 -0.06 2.94 -19.46
N GLU A 21 0.72 2.46 -20.43
CA GLU A 21 1.69 3.25 -21.19
C GLU A 21 1.28 3.21 -22.66
N LYS A 22 0.58 4.27 -23.11
CA LYS A 22 -0.06 4.34 -24.44
C LYS A 22 -1.00 3.15 -24.67
N ASP A 23 -0.61 2.24 -25.56
CA ASP A 23 -1.39 1.07 -25.98
C ASP A 23 -1.04 -0.21 -25.21
N LYS A 24 -0.04 -0.17 -24.31
CA LYS A 24 0.37 -1.34 -23.52
C LYS A 24 -0.08 -1.19 -22.07
N GLU A 25 -0.66 -2.27 -21.55
CA GLU A 25 -0.99 -2.39 -20.13
C GLU A 25 -0.06 -3.42 -19.49
N ARG A 26 0.53 -3.07 -18.34
CA ARG A 26 1.33 -3.98 -17.52
C ARG A 26 0.90 -3.95 -16.07
N ILE A 27 1.03 -5.08 -15.38
CA ILE A 27 0.81 -5.15 -13.93
C ILE A 27 2.15 -4.98 -13.23
N GLN A 28 2.27 -3.94 -12.41
CA GLN A 28 3.44 -3.72 -11.56
C GLN A 28 3.10 -3.99 -10.09
N ALA A 29 3.93 -4.77 -9.41
CA ALA A 29 3.82 -4.98 -7.98
C ALA A 29 4.55 -3.89 -7.20
N PHE A 30 3.89 -3.33 -6.19
CA PHE A 30 4.47 -2.45 -5.18
C PHE A 30 4.34 -3.08 -3.80
N GLU A 31 5.44 -3.58 -3.26
CA GLU A 31 5.49 -4.20 -1.94
C GLU A 31 6.10 -3.26 -0.90
N GLY A 32 5.48 -3.18 0.27
CA GLY A 32 6.01 -2.41 1.39
C GLY A 32 5.11 -2.46 2.62
N ILE A 33 5.49 -1.70 3.64
CA ILE A 33 4.77 -1.61 4.92
C ILE A 33 3.63 -0.60 4.79
N VAL A 34 2.44 -0.97 5.24
CA VAL A 34 1.32 -0.04 5.39
C VAL A 34 1.60 0.89 6.56
N ILE A 35 1.79 2.18 6.29
CA ILE A 35 2.07 3.17 7.33
C ILE A 35 0.82 3.91 7.82
N ARG A 36 -0.26 3.85 7.05
CA ARG A 36 -1.55 4.51 7.33
C ARG A 36 -2.68 3.80 6.58
N LYS A 37 -3.85 3.69 7.22
CA LYS A 37 -5.11 3.28 6.59
C LYS A 37 -6.24 4.21 7.07
N LYS A 38 -6.98 4.80 6.14
CA LYS A 38 -8.18 5.61 6.38
C LYS A 38 -9.39 4.81 5.87
N LYS A 39 -10.43 4.70 6.69
CA LYS A 39 -11.72 4.08 6.33
C LYS A 39 -12.68 5.12 5.74
N GLY A 40 -13.81 4.66 5.20
CA GLY A 40 -14.89 5.49 4.66
C GLY A 40 -14.93 5.54 3.13
N PRO A 41 -15.86 6.31 2.54
CA PRO A 41 -16.07 6.38 1.08
C PRO A 41 -14.83 6.87 0.31
N GLN A 42 -14.08 7.80 0.90
CA GLN A 42 -12.78 8.27 0.40
C GLN A 42 -11.61 7.64 1.17
N GLY A 43 -11.77 6.38 1.58
CA GLY A 43 -10.76 5.64 2.30
C GLY A 43 -9.53 5.38 1.41
N SER A 44 -8.37 5.37 2.05
CA SER A 44 -7.10 5.13 1.36
C SER A 44 -6.08 4.50 2.30
N PHE A 45 -5.06 3.88 1.74
CA PHE A 45 -3.93 3.35 2.51
C PHE A 45 -2.62 3.75 1.86
N THR A 46 -1.60 3.96 2.69
CA THR A 46 -0.27 4.37 2.24
C THR A 46 0.72 3.26 2.51
N VAL A 47 1.41 2.82 1.47
CA VAL A 47 2.46 1.79 1.51
C VAL A 47 3.81 2.48 1.35
N ARG A 48 4.76 2.15 2.22
CA ARG A 48 6.13 2.66 2.21
C ARG A 48 7.11 1.52 1.97
N LYS A 49 8.10 1.75 1.10
CA LYS A 49 9.28 0.89 0.94
C LYS A 49 10.53 1.74 0.78
N VAL A 50 11.69 1.15 1.05
CA VAL A 50 12.97 1.73 0.62
C VAL A 50 13.38 1.01 -0.66
N SER A 51 13.70 1.76 -1.70
CA SER A 51 14.14 1.24 -2.99
C SER A 51 15.42 1.96 -3.38
N TYR A 52 16.51 1.22 -3.59
CA TYR A 52 17.82 1.80 -3.93
C TYR A 52 18.25 2.94 -2.99
N GLY A 53 18.06 2.75 -1.68
CA GLY A 53 18.39 3.75 -0.66
C GLY A 53 17.41 4.92 -0.54
N VAL A 54 16.40 5.02 -1.42
CA VAL A 54 15.41 6.10 -1.41
C VAL A 54 14.09 5.60 -0.82
N GLY A 55 13.53 6.34 0.14
CA GLY A 55 12.21 6.06 0.70
C GLY A 55 11.11 6.44 -0.28
N VAL A 56 10.34 5.46 -0.74
CA VAL A 56 9.22 5.64 -1.67
C VAL A 56 7.90 5.33 -0.96
N GLU A 57 6.94 6.24 -1.08
CA GLU A 57 5.58 6.07 -0.56
C GLU A 57 4.57 6.14 -1.70
N ARG A 58 3.60 5.22 -1.71
CA ARG A 58 2.44 5.27 -2.60
C ARG A 58 1.17 5.21 -1.78
N THR A 59 0.23 6.11 -2.09
CA THR A 59 -1.10 6.12 -1.47
C THR A 59 -2.12 5.60 -2.47
N PHE A 60 -2.90 4.62 -2.04
CA PHE A 60 -3.89 3.93 -2.85
C PHE A 60 -5.29 4.20 -2.28
N PRO A 61 -6.22 4.80 -3.04
CA PRO A 61 -7.63 4.81 -2.69
C PRO A 61 -8.18 3.38 -2.64
N LEU A 62 -9.07 3.09 -1.69
CA LEU A 62 -9.65 1.74 -1.53
C LEU A 62 -10.52 1.32 -2.73
N ASN A 63 -11.10 2.30 -3.44
CA ASN A 63 -12.00 2.13 -4.58
C ASN A 63 -11.31 2.40 -5.93
N PHE A 64 -9.97 2.45 -5.97
CA PHE A 64 -9.25 2.76 -7.21
C PHE A 64 -9.32 1.58 -8.21
N PRO A 65 -9.84 1.79 -9.44
CA PRO A 65 -10.00 0.72 -10.43
C PRO A 65 -8.68 0.17 -10.99
N GLY A 66 -7.58 0.92 -10.85
CA GLY A 66 -6.26 0.50 -11.31
C GLY A 66 -5.57 -0.52 -10.38
N ILE A 67 -6.16 -0.88 -9.23
CA ILE A 67 -5.65 -1.98 -8.40
C ILE A 67 -6.22 -3.30 -8.93
N ASP A 68 -5.34 -4.18 -9.36
CA ASP A 68 -5.71 -5.53 -9.79
C ASP A 68 -6.01 -6.42 -8.55
N ARG A 69 -5.04 -6.49 -7.64
CA ARG A 69 -5.19 -7.22 -6.37
C ARG A 69 -4.24 -6.71 -5.29
N ILE A 70 -4.54 -7.06 -4.04
CA ILE A 70 -3.70 -6.76 -2.88
C ILE A 70 -3.49 -8.05 -2.10
N GLU A 71 -2.23 -8.37 -1.80
CA GLU A 71 -1.85 -9.55 -1.03
C GLU A 71 -1.21 -9.10 0.29
N ALA A 72 -1.76 -9.56 1.41
CA ALA A 72 -1.11 -9.40 2.71
C ALA A 72 0.00 -10.46 2.84
N ARG A 73 1.25 -10.00 3.04
CA ARG A 73 2.43 -10.88 3.06
C ARG A 73 2.90 -11.18 4.48
N LYS A 74 2.96 -10.15 5.34
CA LYS A 74 3.44 -10.29 6.72
C LYS A 74 2.63 -9.41 7.66
N ARG A 75 2.26 -9.95 8.82
CA ARG A 75 1.58 -9.17 9.86
C ARG A 75 2.59 -8.41 10.70
N GLY A 76 2.35 -7.12 10.90
CA GLY A 76 3.16 -6.26 11.76
C GLY A 76 2.59 -6.13 13.16
N ARG A 77 3.47 -6.11 14.16
CA ARG A 77 3.14 -5.70 15.52
C ARG A 77 3.59 -4.27 15.73
N VAL A 78 2.64 -3.35 15.64
CA VAL A 78 2.88 -1.92 15.86
C VAL A 78 1.90 -1.40 16.90
N ARG A 79 2.33 -0.37 17.64
CA ARG A 79 1.52 0.27 18.69
C ARG A 79 0.76 1.50 18.20
N ARG A 80 1.13 2.05 17.03
CA ARG A 80 0.55 3.28 16.47
C ARG A 80 -0.24 2.97 15.21
N ALA A 81 -1.36 3.68 15.02
CA ALA A 81 -2.16 3.59 13.79
C ALA A 81 -1.53 4.37 12.60
N ARG A 82 -0.59 5.29 12.87
CA ARG A 82 0.19 6.03 11.87
C ARG A 82 1.67 5.87 12.16
N LEU A 83 2.42 5.34 11.18
CA LEU A 83 3.82 4.94 11.35
C LEU A 83 4.80 5.94 10.72
N TYR A 84 4.51 7.25 10.79
CA TYR A 84 5.36 8.27 10.16
C TYR A 84 6.78 8.34 10.72
N TYR A 85 7.02 7.79 11.91
CA TYR A 85 8.37 7.65 12.46
C TYR A 85 9.28 6.80 11.56
N LEU A 86 8.72 5.86 10.77
CA LEU A 86 9.45 5.06 9.78
C LEU A 86 10.02 5.89 8.61
N ARG A 87 9.68 7.19 8.53
CA ARG A 87 10.32 8.13 7.58
C ARG A 87 11.70 8.57 8.03
N LYS A 88 11.94 8.60 9.35
CA LYS A 88 13.20 9.05 9.97
C LYS A 88 14.14 7.90 10.29
N SER A 89 13.59 6.69 10.47
CA SER A 89 14.37 5.47 10.60
C SER A 89 15.07 5.16 9.27
N ARG A 90 16.39 5.33 9.24
CA ARG A 90 17.27 4.79 8.20
C ARG A 90 17.42 3.29 8.38
#